data_AF-A0A952E162-F1
#
_entry.id   AF-A0A952E162-F1
#
_cell.length_a   1.000
_cell.length_b   1.000
_cell.length_c   1.000
_cell.angle_alpha   90.00
_cell.angle_beta   90.00
_cell.angle_gamma   90.00
#
_symmetry.space_group_name_H-M   'P 1'
#
loop_
_entity.id
_entity.type
_entity.pdbx_description
1 polymer ?
#
loop_
_entity_poly.entity_id
_entity_poly.type
_entity_poly.pdbx_seq_one_letter_code
_entity_poly.pdbx_strand_id
1 'polypeptide(L)' 'MTEYALGFVEIAKALPGLGYDNSFKIAIVHPATETDNAKLFQATAKNAGLTIFMSSIIAHARKWINEQ' A
#
# COMPACT_ATOMS: atom_id res chain seq x y z
N MET A 1 -7.08 11.17 14.92
CA MET A 1 -7.01 10.21 13.79
C MET A 1 -8.36 9.55 13.68
N THR A 2 -8.96 9.53 12.49
CA THR A 2 -10.24 8.82 12.24
C THR A 2 -9.98 7.30 12.25
N GLU A 3 -10.93 6.49 12.72
CA GLU A 3 -10.78 5.02 12.84
C GLU A 3 -10.33 4.34 11.53
N TYR A 4 -10.66 4.93 10.38
CA TYR A 4 -10.22 4.47 9.06
C TYR A 4 -8.69 4.43 8.92
N ALA A 5 -7.97 5.43 9.44
CA ALA A 5 -6.51 5.48 9.37
C ALA A 5 -5.84 4.33 10.16
N LEU A 6 -6.50 3.88 11.25
CA LEU A 6 -6.02 2.75 12.05
C LEU A 6 -6.10 1.44 11.27
N GLY A 7 -7.19 1.21 10.53
CA GLY A 7 -7.35 0.01 9.71
C GLY A 7 -6.26 -0.17 8.65
N PHE A 8 -5.85 0.91 7.98
CA PHE A 8 -4.79 0.87 6.98
C PHE A 8 -3.41 0.56 7.58
N VAL A 9 -3.08 1.15 8.72
CA VAL A 9 -1.82 0.89 9.43
C VAL A 9 -1.73 -0.58 9.87
N GLU A 10 -2.81 -1.14 10.41
CA GLU A 10 -2.83 -2.53 10.88
C GLU A 10 -2.70 -3.52 9.71
N ILE A 11 -3.35 -3.27 8.57
CA ILE A 11 -3.18 -4.10 7.37
C ILE A 11 -1.73 -4.07 6.90
N ALA A 12 -1.10 -2.89 6.81
CA ALA A 12 0.29 -2.77 6.38
C ALA A 12 1.27 -3.53 7.29
N LYS A 13 1.03 -3.55 8.61
CA LYS A 13 1.82 -4.32 9.58
C LYS A 13 1.57 -5.82 9.52
N ALA A 14 0.37 -6.25 9.13
CA ALA A 14 0.01 -7.66 9.07
C ALA A 14 0.62 -8.39 7.85
N LEU A 15 0.84 -7.67 6.74
CA LEU A 15 1.34 -8.25 5.48
C LEU A 15 2.63 -9.07 5.61
N PRO A 16 3.68 -8.63 6.33
CA PRO A 16 4.87 -9.45 6.58
C PRO A 16 4.56 -10.77 7.31
N GLY A 17 3.64 -10.75 8.28
CA GLY A 17 3.21 -11.95 9.00
C GLY A 17 2.44 -12.95 8.14
N LEU A 18 1.93 -12.49 6.98
CA LEU A 18 1.26 -13.33 5.97
C LEU A 18 2.23 -13.82 4.89
N GLY A 19 3.53 -13.55 5.01
CA GLY A 19 4.56 -13.97 4.05
C GLY A 19 4.78 -13.01 2.88
N TYR A 20 4.14 -11.83 2.89
CA TYR A 20 4.49 -10.78 1.93
C TYR A 20 5.74 -10.05 2.41
N ASP A 21 6.83 -10.16 1.68
CA ASP A 21 8.10 -9.48 1.95
C ASP A 21 8.52 -8.56 0.79
N ASN A 22 9.79 -8.14 0.78
CA ASN A 22 10.34 -7.26 -0.26
C ASN A 22 10.44 -7.91 -1.65
N SER A 23 10.26 -9.23 -1.77
CA SER A 23 10.25 -9.94 -3.04
C SER A 23 8.95 -9.75 -3.82
N PHE A 24 7.88 -9.32 -3.16
CA PHE A 24 6.58 -9.05 -3.79
C PHE A 24 6.44 -7.56 -4.14
N LYS A 25 6.06 -7.28 -5.39
CA LYS A 25 5.56 -5.96 -5.78
C LYS A 25 4.07 -5.86 -5.45
N ILE A 26 3.70 -4.95 -4.56
CA ILE A 26 2.31 -4.73 -4.14
C ILE A 26 1.84 -3.39 -4.73
N ALA A 27 0.74 -3.39 -5.48
CA ALA A 27 0.11 -2.17 -5.95
C ALA A 27 -1.31 -2.06 -5.38
N ILE A 28 -1.61 -0.95 -4.72
CA ILE A 28 -2.93 -0.69 -4.15
C ILE A 28 -3.60 0.46 -4.91
N VAL A 29 -4.83 0.19 -5.38
CA VAL A 29 -5.69 1.20 -5.99
C VAL A 29 -6.67 1.71 -4.95
N HIS A 30 -6.70 3.02 -4.73
CA HIS A 30 -7.56 3.65 -3.72
C HIS A 30 -8.41 4.78 -4.33
N PRO A 31 -9.55 5.16 -3.72
CA PRO A 31 -10.28 6.35 -4.15
C PRO A 31 -9.43 7.62 -4.00
N ALA A 32 -9.60 8.60 -4.89
CA ALA A 32 -8.89 9.87 -4.80
C ALA A 32 -9.17 10.63 -3.48
N THR A 33 -10.34 10.43 -2.89
CA THR A 33 -10.75 10.99 -1.60
C THR A 33 -9.95 10.44 -0.42
N GLU A 34 -9.31 9.27 -0.57
CA GLU A 34 -8.58 8.56 0.50
C GLU A 34 -7.06 8.78 0.42
N THR A 35 -6.62 9.85 -0.23
CA THR A 35 -5.20 10.09 -0.51
C THR A 35 -4.34 10.14 0.76
N ASP A 36 -4.83 10.72 1.85
CA ASP A 36 -4.06 10.82 3.09
C ASP A 36 -3.92 9.47 3.81
N ASN A 37 -4.99 8.67 3.83
CA ASN A 37 -4.97 7.30 4.37
C ASN A 37 -4.08 6.38 3.52
N ALA A 38 -4.09 6.56 2.19
CA ALA A 38 -3.19 5.86 1.29
C ALA A 38 -1.72 6.22 1.57
N LYS A 39 -1.38 7.50 1.76
CA LYS A 39 -0.01 7.89 2.13
C LYS A 39 0.42 7.25 3.45
N LEU A 40 -0.46 7.20 4.44
CA LEU A 40 -0.19 6.56 5.73
C LEU A 40 0.06 5.05 5.59
N PHE A 41 -0.77 4.35 4.81
CA PHE A 41 -0.55 2.94 4.46
C PHE A 41 0.81 2.77 3.79
N GLN A 42 1.10 3.57 2.77
CA GLN A 42 2.33 3.47 1.99
C GLN A 42 3.57 3.66 2.86
N ALA A 43 3.56 4.66 3.76
CA ALA A 43 4.66 4.90 4.69
C ALA A 43 4.85 3.71 5.65
N THR A 44 3.76 3.18 6.20
CA THR A 44 3.79 2.05 7.13
C THR A 44 4.31 0.77 6.45
N ALA A 45 3.80 0.46 5.25
CA ALA A 45 4.21 -0.70 4.47
C ALA A 45 5.68 -0.62 4.05
N LYS A 46 6.17 0.57 3.64
CA LYS A 46 7.60 0.79 3.35
C LYS A 46 8.48 0.59 4.58
N ASN A 47 8.06 1.10 5.74
CA ASN A 47 8.77 0.88 7.00
C ASN A 47 8.79 -0.60 7.42
N ALA A 48 7.77 -1.36 7.02
CA ALA A 48 7.72 -2.82 7.20
C ALA A 48 8.54 -3.59 6.14
N GLY A 49 9.26 -2.91 5.24
CA GLY A 49 10.11 -3.52 4.23
C GLY A 49 9.38 -3.97 2.95
N LEU A 50 8.13 -3.56 2.74
CA LEU A 50 7.35 -3.97 1.58
C LEU A 50 7.61 -3.08 0.36
N THR A 51 7.71 -3.70 -0.82
CA THR A 51 7.81 -3.00 -2.10
C THR A 51 6.42 -2.60 -2.59
N ILE A 52 5.96 -1.40 -2.22
CA ILE A 52 4.59 -0.95 -2.48
C ILE A 52 4.46 0.33 -3.32
N PHE A 53 3.49 0.31 -4.23
CA PHE A 53 3.00 1.45 -4.99
C PHE A 53 1.52 1.73 -4.71
N MET A 54 1.15 3.02 -4.64
CA MET A 54 -0.23 3.44 -4.44
C MET A 54 -0.63 4.45 -5.50
N SER A 55 -1.84 4.29 -6.04
CA SER A 55 -2.41 5.24 -7.00
C SER A 55 -3.93 5.21 -6.94
N SER A 56 -4.57 6.32 -7.30
CA SER A 56 -6.02 6.35 -7.55
C SER A 56 -6.40 5.92 -8.97
N ILE A 57 -5.42 5.63 -9.82
CA ILE A 57 -5.62 5.30 -11.23
C ILE A 57 -5.12 3.87 -11.48
N ILE A 58 -6.04 2.97 -11.83
CA ILE A 58 -5.73 1.55 -12.05
C ILE A 58 -4.68 1.32 -13.15
N ALA A 59 -4.66 2.17 -14.18
CA ALA A 59 -3.68 2.07 -15.27
C ALA A 59 -2.24 2.29 -14.77
N HIS A 60 -2.03 3.20 -13.82
CA HIS A 60 -0.71 3.45 -13.23
C HIS A 60 -0.24 2.26 -12.38
N ALA A 61 -1.14 1.69 -11.57
CA ALA A 61 -0.85 0.50 -10.78
C ALA A 61 -0.45 -0.69 -11.66
N ARG A 62 -1.18 -0.92 -12.76
CA ARG A 62 -0.85 -1.97 -13.74
C ARG A 62 0.49 -1.73 -14.42
N LYS A 63 0.76 -0.49 -14.85
CA LYS A 63 2.03 -0.12 -15.48
C LYS A 63 3.21 -0.44 -14.56
N TRP A 64 3.15 0.01 -13.31
CA TRP A 64 4.21 -0.20 -12.33
C TRP A 64 4.45 -1.67 -11.97
N ILE A 65 3.39 -2.48 -11.84
CA ILE A 65 3.55 -3.93 -11.59
C ILE A 65 4.27 -4.63 -12.75
N ASN A 66 4.00 -4.21 -13.98
CA ASN A 66 4.56 -4.82 -15.19
C ASN A 66 5.94 -4.26 -15.58
N GLU A 67 6.35 -3.11 -15.03
CA GLU A 67 7.70 -2.60 -15.16
C GLU A 67 8.63 -3.54 -14.35
N GLN A 68 9.61 -4.16 -15.02
CA GLN A 68 10.60 -5.06 -14.42
C GLN A 68 11.55 -4.27 -13.52
#